data_AF-A0A7W5IHA1-F1
#
_entry.id   AF-A0A7W5IHA1-F1
#
_cell.length_a   1.000
_cell.length_b   1.000
_cell.length_c   1.000
_cell.angle_alpha   90.00
_cell.angle_beta   90.00
_cell.angle_gamma   90.00
#
_symmetry.space_group_name_H-M   'P 1'
#
loop_
_entity.id
_entity.type
_entity.pdbx_description
1 polymer ?
#
loop_
_entity_poly.entity_id
_entity_poly.type
_entity_poly.pdbx_seq_one_letter_code
_entity_poly.pdbx_strand_id
1 'polypeptide(L)'
;MTILKAIPIVSEYFASDDDRNADSWRSGLHSGNIGDIVYALPTCRMLDVNHLILNVCADPGFGGRVLTDQAAKALVPLLFAQKFVRRVTIIKSGVPWEFANPADLGVDYILDSFRASFTNPRLHLVYAHATPFNLMIDGARPWITIDAAPITDKVKQQPYIVVGLTNRYRRFDHAYYEYIFRDVPADRVFFVGVGSDQIERRNIGGTVFQTESFLDLAKLLANSALFIGNPSFAYAMAEGLKVNRLVEVPEENNVYPLDGTGSLIHMTSPEAVRARVFEALQLEDHSRISWENALPAQMLANMPSTQLYFDSGSGFNEIESLRRSVIRGARRYVFGGFPQNEAILAFRFDPVDDHTIVRINKVCVTSEAGELVLNATPLNATYVFDAAECCFTHNDPQFIVHVPAEHQVGLKNVIVDMETLAIGATEVINRLYPRQFEQLTEELSQLATTKIEMIQQYGHLLSERDQLVNDQGKTTMEFQHLLARLDSLTIEREQLRSERDHLLIERDQLFAERNTILKSRSWRVTAPLRRFLRMFAA
;
A
#
# COMPACT_ATOMS: atom_id res chain seq x y z
N MET A 1 -11.67 -11.52 33.06
CA MET A 1 -10.20 -11.58 33.21
C MET A 1 -9.66 -11.91 31.82
N THR A 2 -8.83 -11.04 31.23
CA THR A 2 -8.36 -11.23 29.84
C THR A 2 -7.39 -12.40 29.76
N ILE A 3 -7.36 -13.11 28.63
CA ILE A 3 -6.56 -14.34 28.47
C ILE A 3 -5.07 -14.07 28.74
N LEU A 4 -4.53 -12.92 28.30
CA LEU A 4 -3.12 -12.58 28.53
C LEU A 4 -2.75 -12.43 30.01
N LYS A 5 -3.68 -12.06 30.91
CA LYS A 5 -3.39 -12.00 32.35
C LYS A 5 -3.07 -13.37 32.95
N ALA A 6 -3.43 -14.46 32.26
CA ALA A 6 -3.13 -15.82 32.66
C ALA A 6 -1.87 -16.38 31.97
N ILE A 7 -1.30 -15.69 30.98
CA ILE A 7 -0.12 -16.14 30.24
C ILE A 7 1.15 -15.66 30.96
N PRO A 8 2.16 -16.54 31.17
CA PRO A 8 3.41 -16.14 31.78
C PRO A 8 4.13 -15.05 30.97
N ILE A 9 4.45 -13.94 31.64
CA ILE A 9 5.38 -12.94 31.14
C ILE A 9 6.79 -13.48 31.34
N VAL A 10 7.54 -13.59 30.26
CA VAL A 10 8.94 -14.06 30.26
C VAL A 10 9.87 -12.91 30.62
N SER A 11 9.67 -11.76 30.01
CA SER A 11 10.43 -10.54 30.32
C SER A 11 9.70 -9.30 29.84
N GLU A 12 10.03 -8.16 30.43
CA GLU A 12 9.43 -6.87 30.11
C GLU A 12 10.51 -5.79 30.09
N TYR A 13 10.44 -4.93 29.08
CA TYR A 13 11.41 -3.88 28.81
C TYR A 13 10.67 -2.56 28.56
N PHE A 14 11.29 -1.48 29.01
CA PHE A 14 10.82 -0.10 28.81
C PHE A 14 11.96 0.72 28.20
N ALA A 15 11.63 1.66 27.30
CA ALA A 15 12.63 2.48 26.62
C ALA A 15 13.31 3.48 27.58
N SER A 16 12.61 3.92 28.62
CA SER A 16 13.11 4.77 29.71
C SER A 16 12.45 4.42 31.04
N ASP A 17 12.96 4.95 32.16
CA ASP A 17 12.33 4.74 33.47
C ASP A 17 11.00 5.50 33.62
N ASP A 18 10.85 6.64 32.96
CA ASP A 18 9.60 7.40 32.92
C ASP A 18 8.45 6.59 32.28
N ASP A 19 8.79 5.74 31.30
CA ASP A 19 7.83 4.87 30.63
C ASP A 19 7.19 3.85 31.56
N ARG A 20 7.85 3.44 32.65
CA ARG A 20 7.31 2.42 33.57
C ARG A 20 6.00 2.87 34.23
N ASN A 21 5.82 4.18 34.39
CA ASN A 21 4.68 4.79 35.06
C ASN A 21 3.68 5.42 34.09
N ALA A 22 3.81 5.17 32.77
CA ALA A 22 2.89 5.71 31.78
C ALA A 22 1.52 4.98 31.83
N ASP A 23 0.44 5.77 31.84
CA ASP A 23 -0.94 5.26 31.96
C ASP A 23 -1.62 4.94 30.61
N SER A 24 -0.98 5.26 29.48
CA SER A 24 -1.57 5.06 28.15
C SER A 24 -0.68 4.18 27.28
N TRP A 25 -1.10 2.93 27.14
CA TRP A 25 -0.49 1.95 26.24
C TRP A 25 -1.44 1.62 25.11
N ARG A 26 -0.89 1.51 23.92
CA ARG A 26 -1.56 0.93 22.78
C ARG A 26 -0.75 -0.28 22.31
N SER A 27 -1.36 -1.44 22.46
CA SER A 27 -0.71 -2.74 22.42
C SER A 27 -0.89 -3.46 21.09
N GLY A 28 0.19 -4.03 20.58
CA GLY A 28 0.19 -4.88 19.39
C GLY A 28 0.86 -6.21 19.67
N LEU A 29 0.12 -7.32 19.53
CA LEU A 29 0.63 -8.67 19.73
C LEU A 29 1.14 -9.25 18.40
N HIS A 30 2.34 -9.84 18.42
CA HIS A 30 2.94 -10.51 17.27
C HIS A 30 3.60 -11.84 17.66
N SER A 31 3.39 -12.87 16.85
CA SER A 31 3.84 -14.25 17.09
C SER A 31 4.65 -14.80 15.90
N GLY A 32 4.67 -14.11 14.76
CA GLY A 32 5.47 -14.47 13.58
C GLY A 32 6.99 -14.47 13.76
N ASN A 33 7.70 -14.87 12.70
CA ASN A 33 9.15 -14.86 12.65
C ASN A 33 9.70 -13.44 12.80
N ILE A 34 10.96 -13.29 13.20
CA ILE A 34 11.60 -11.97 13.38
C ILE A 34 11.56 -11.07 12.13
N GLY A 35 11.53 -11.66 10.92
CA GLY A 35 11.32 -10.91 9.68
C GLY A 35 9.92 -10.30 9.58
N ASP A 36 8.88 -11.04 9.95
CA ASP A 36 7.49 -10.56 9.95
C ASP A 36 7.33 -9.38 10.93
N ILE A 37 7.95 -9.47 12.11
CA ILE A 37 7.94 -8.37 13.09
C ILE A 37 8.55 -7.08 12.49
N VAL A 38 9.64 -7.22 11.72
CA VAL A 38 10.26 -6.07 11.03
C VAL A 38 9.34 -5.51 9.94
N TYR A 39 8.66 -6.35 9.17
CA TYR A 39 7.70 -5.91 8.14
C TYR A 39 6.42 -5.30 8.74
N ALA A 40 6.08 -5.63 9.98
CA ALA A 40 4.95 -5.04 10.70
C ALA A 40 5.23 -3.65 11.27
N LEU A 41 6.50 -3.19 11.35
CA LEU A 41 6.85 -1.90 11.96
C LEU A 41 6.12 -0.68 11.36
N PRO A 42 6.00 -0.52 10.03
CA PRO A 42 5.26 0.62 9.50
C PRO A 42 3.76 0.55 9.83
N THR A 43 3.16 -0.65 9.88
CA THR A 43 1.79 -0.85 10.39
C THR A 43 1.68 -0.42 11.86
N CYS A 44 2.62 -0.84 12.70
CA CYS A 44 2.65 -0.48 14.12
C CYS A 44 2.72 1.05 14.30
N ARG A 45 3.54 1.74 13.50
CA ARG A 45 3.67 3.20 13.53
C ARG A 45 2.36 3.89 13.16
N MET A 46 1.68 3.45 12.10
CA MET A 46 0.40 4.04 11.68
C MET A 46 -0.73 3.79 12.68
N LEU A 47 -0.68 2.64 13.37
CA LEU A 47 -1.62 2.32 14.44
C LEU A 47 -1.28 3.00 15.77
N ASP A 48 -0.14 3.70 15.91
CA ASP A 48 0.35 4.25 17.18
C ASP A 48 0.58 3.15 18.25
N VAL A 49 1.04 1.97 17.83
CA VAL A 49 1.41 0.88 18.75
C VAL A 49 2.72 1.25 19.43
N ASN A 50 2.62 1.61 20.71
CA ASN A 50 3.75 1.97 21.56
C ASN A 50 4.13 0.87 22.57
N HIS A 51 3.33 -0.20 22.65
CA HIS A 51 3.59 -1.41 23.43
C HIS A 51 3.55 -2.65 22.52
N LEU A 52 4.71 -3.23 22.22
CA LEU A 52 4.78 -4.48 21.45
C LEU A 52 4.79 -5.69 22.39
N ILE A 53 3.90 -6.65 22.12
CA ILE A 53 3.84 -7.92 22.84
C ILE A 53 4.35 -9.02 21.91
N LEU A 54 5.54 -9.54 22.19
CA LEU A 54 6.18 -10.58 21.41
C LEU A 54 5.84 -11.95 22.01
N ASN A 55 5.11 -12.76 21.27
CA ASN A 55 4.70 -14.08 21.71
C ASN A 55 5.68 -15.16 21.22
N VAL A 56 6.53 -15.62 22.13
CA VAL A 56 7.45 -16.75 21.90
C VAL A 56 6.61 -18.00 21.64
N CYS A 57 6.59 -18.41 20.38
CA CYS A 57 5.83 -19.55 19.91
C CYS A 57 6.59 -20.31 18.82
N ALA A 58 6.30 -21.59 18.70
CA ALA A 58 6.76 -22.45 17.62
C ALA A 58 5.55 -23.15 17.02
N ASP A 59 5.29 -22.88 15.75
CA ASP A 59 4.22 -23.49 14.98
C ASP A 59 4.84 -24.13 13.73
N PRO A 60 5.14 -25.44 13.79
CA PRO A 60 5.74 -26.13 12.66
C PRO A 60 4.76 -26.38 11.50
N GLY A 61 3.44 -26.29 11.72
CA GLY A 61 2.43 -26.57 10.71
C GLY A 61 2.32 -25.47 9.64
N PHE A 62 2.62 -24.22 10.00
CA PHE A 62 2.61 -23.07 9.09
C PHE A 62 4.03 -22.56 8.80
N GLY A 63 4.69 -23.15 7.80
CA GLY A 63 5.93 -22.62 7.23
C GLY A 63 7.13 -22.56 8.20
N GLY A 64 7.11 -23.36 9.27
CA GLY A 64 8.17 -23.37 10.28
C GLY A 64 8.29 -22.05 11.05
N ARG A 65 7.15 -21.42 11.41
CA ARG A 65 7.12 -20.21 12.25
C ARG A 65 7.72 -20.52 13.61
N VAL A 66 8.82 -19.83 13.95
CA VAL A 66 9.49 -19.97 15.23
C VAL A 66 10.02 -18.61 15.68
N LEU A 67 9.45 -18.09 16.76
CA LEU A 67 10.03 -16.98 17.52
C LEU A 67 10.63 -17.53 18.81
N THR A 68 11.95 -17.52 18.92
CA THR A 68 12.64 -17.95 20.15
C THR A 68 12.73 -16.81 21.17
N ASP A 69 12.84 -17.16 22.45
CA ASP A 69 13.06 -16.18 23.53
C ASP A 69 14.32 -15.34 23.28
N GLN A 70 15.43 -15.98 22.86
CA GLN A 70 16.67 -15.29 22.54
C GLN A 70 16.49 -14.29 21.38
N ALA A 71 15.80 -14.68 20.31
CA ALA A 71 15.58 -13.80 19.17
C ALA A 71 14.64 -12.62 19.52
N ALA A 72 13.59 -12.87 20.32
CA ALA A 72 12.71 -11.82 20.80
C ALA A 72 13.46 -10.80 21.66
N LYS A 73 14.33 -11.25 22.57
CA LYS A 73 15.19 -10.38 23.40
C LYS A 73 16.20 -9.58 22.56
N ALA A 74 16.85 -10.24 21.60
CA ALA A 74 17.81 -9.59 20.69
C ALA A 74 17.18 -8.50 19.82
N LEU A 75 15.86 -8.53 19.61
CA LEU A 75 15.12 -7.53 18.83
C LEU A 75 14.79 -6.27 19.63
N VAL A 76 14.69 -6.35 20.96
CA VAL A 76 14.27 -5.24 21.84
C VAL A 76 15.06 -3.94 21.58
N PRO A 77 16.41 -3.94 21.49
CA PRO A 77 17.15 -2.71 21.23
C PRO A 77 16.81 -2.07 19.86
N LEU A 78 16.56 -2.90 18.84
CA LEU A 78 16.14 -2.42 17.51
C LEU A 78 14.75 -1.80 17.55
N LEU A 79 13.81 -2.39 18.30
CA LEU A 79 12.46 -1.87 18.46
C LEU A 79 12.46 -0.50 19.15
N PHE A 80 13.21 -0.33 20.23
CA PHE A 80 13.33 0.96 20.91
C PHE A 80 14.03 2.03 20.05
N ALA A 81 14.95 1.65 19.17
CA ALA A 81 15.56 2.59 18.22
C ALA A 81 14.52 3.28 17.31
N GLN A 82 13.33 2.69 17.13
CA GLN A 82 12.25 3.27 16.34
C GLN A 82 11.55 4.45 17.03
N LYS A 83 11.85 4.70 18.32
CA LYS A 83 11.32 5.78 19.18
C LYS A 83 9.82 5.75 19.48
N PHE A 84 8.98 5.26 18.57
CA PHE A 84 7.54 5.12 18.79
C PHE A 84 7.21 3.90 19.68
N VAL A 85 8.06 2.86 19.67
CA VAL A 85 7.95 1.74 20.59
C VAL A 85 8.59 2.13 21.92
N ARG A 86 7.80 2.08 23.00
CA ARG A 86 8.22 2.49 24.35
C ARG A 86 8.20 1.35 25.37
N ARG A 87 7.45 0.28 25.08
CA ARG A 87 7.41 -0.95 25.89
C ARG A 87 7.45 -2.19 25.01
N VAL A 88 8.20 -3.19 25.44
CA VAL A 88 8.18 -4.53 24.84
C VAL A 88 7.96 -5.56 25.94
N THR A 89 6.90 -6.37 25.81
CA THR A 89 6.63 -7.50 26.71
C THR A 89 6.79 -8.79 25.93
N ILE A 90 7.58 -9.72 26.47
CA ILE A 90 7.77 -11.04 25.89
C ILE A 90 6.93 -12.03 26.69
N ILE A 91 6.03 -12.73 26.01
CA ILE A 91 5.16 -13.75 26.60
C ILE A 91 5.43 -15.11 25.95
N LYS A 92 4.94 -16.18 26.56
CA LYS A 92 5.01 -17.53 25.98
C LYS A 92 3.66 -18.23 26.12
N SER A 93 2.83 -18.18 25.07
CA SER A 93 1.54 -18.89 25.05
C SER A 93 1.63 -20.29 24.47
N GLY A 94 2.67 -20.59 23.68
CA GLY A 94 2.81 -21.86 22.96
C GLY A 94 1.89 -22.01 21.74
N VAL A 95 0.99 -21.05 21.49
CA VAL A 95 0.12 -21.00 20.32
C VAL A 95 0.08 -19.60 19.73
N PRO A 96 -0.06 -19.47 18.41
CA PRO A 96 -0.21 -18.19 17.75
C PRO A 96 -1.67 -17.72 17.79
N TRP A 97 -1.92 -16.42 17.58
CA TRP A 97 -3.22 -15.81 17.88
C TRP A 97 -3.89 -15.11 16.69
N GLU A 98 -3.49 -15.36 15.44
CA GLU A 98 -4.01 -14.68 14.24
C GLU A 98 -5.53 -14.73 14.06
N PHE A 99 -6.21 -15.73 14.63
CA PHE A 99 -7.67 -15.91 14.55
C PHE A 99 -8.42 -15.44 15.81
N ALA A 100 -7.71 -14.97 16.84
CA ALA A 100 -8.34 -14.54 18.08
C ALA A 100 -8.96 -13.15 17.94
N ASN A 101 -9.92 -12.84 18.82
CA ASN A 101 -10.41 -11.48 18.97
C ASN A 101 -9.47 -10.70 19.92
N PRO A 102 -8.94 -9.53 19.52
CA PRO A 102 -8.06 -8.71 20.37
C PRO A 102 -8.63 -8.44 21.77
N ALA A 103 -9.95 -8.21 21.86
CA ALA A 103 -10.64 -7.92 23.12
C ALA A 103 -10.57 -9.08 24.13
N ASP A 104 -10.61 -10.33 23.65
CA ASP A 104 -10.54 -11.52 24.52
C ASP A 104 -9.14 -11.69 25.12
N LEU A 105 -8.11 -11.33 24.34
CA LEU A 105 -6.72 -11.31 24.78
C LEU A 105 -6.42 -10.12 25.69
N GLY A 106 -7.16 -9.02 25.54
CA GLY A 106 -6.89 -7.76 26.21
C GLY A 106 -5.75 -6.98 25.55
N VAL A 107 -5.69 -7.00 24.22
CA VAL A 107 -4.79 -6.19 23.40
C VAL A 107 -5.60 -5.32 22.44
N ASP A 108 -5.00 -4.23 21.97
CA ASP A 108 -5.64 -3.36 20.98
C ASP A 108 -5.57 -3.97 19.58
N TYR A 109 -4.44 -4.60 19.22
CA TYR A 109 -4.22 -5.17 17.90
C TYR A 109 -3.54 -6.55 17.95
N ILE A 110 -3.98 -7.44 17.06
CA ILE A 110 -3.28 -8.69 16.73
C ILE A 110 -2.61 -8.49 15.37
N LEU A 111 -1.30 -8.26 15.38
CA LEU A 111 -0.51 -7.94 14.21
C LEU A 111 -0.30 -9.15 13.28
N ASP A 112 -0.53 -10.37 13.79
CA ASP A 112 -0.53 -11.61 13.00
C ASP A 112 -1.81 -11.77 12.14
N SER A 113 -2.82 -10.92 12.30
CA SER A 113 -4.13 -11.04 11.62
C SER A 113 -4.07 -11.04 10.09
N PHE A 114 -2.96 -10.54 9.52
CA PHE A 114 -2.71 -10.67 8.08
C PHE A 114 -2.72 -12.13 7.63
N ARG A 115 -2.28 -13.07 8.46
CA ARG A 115 -2.27 -14.51 8.15
C ARG A 115 -3.67 -15.11 8.05
N ALA A 116 -4.63 -14.56 8.79
CA ALA A 116 -6.03 -14.98 8.72
C ALA A 116 -6.77 -14.40 7.50
N SER A 117 -6.28 -13.28 6.97
CA SER A 117 -6.86 -12.54 5.84
C SER A 117 -6.00 -12.57 4.58
N PHE A 118 -4.96 -13.41 4.56
CA PHE A 118 -3.97 -13.45 3.49
C PHE A 118 -4.55 -14.14 2.24
N THR A 119 -5.12 -13.35 1.34
CA THR A 119 -5.74 -13.85 0.11
C THR A 119 -4.78 -13.88 -1.07
N ASN A 120 -3.70 -13.07 -1.04
CA ASN A 120 -2.73 -12.98 -2.13
C ASN A 120 -1.32 -13.36 -1.65
N PRO A 121 -0.81 -14.56 -2.00
CA PRO A 121 0.52 -15.01 -1.57
C PRO A 121 1.68 -14.21 -2.15
N ARG A 122 1.43 -13.33 -3.13
CA ARG A 122 2.44 -12.48 -3.79
C ARG A 122 2.44 -11.03 -3.29
N LEU A 123 1.50 -10.67 -2.40
CA LEU A 123 1.45 -9.34 -1.81
C LEU A 123 2.65 -9.16 -0.87
N HIS A 124 3.40 -8.07 -1.04
CA HIS A 124 4.57 -7.79 -0.19
C HIS A 124 4.19 -7.81 1.30
N LEU A 125 5.02 -8.41 2.16
CA LEU A 125 4.71 -8.58 3.58
C LEU A 125 4.36 -7.27 4.31
N VAL A 126 5.01 -6.16 3.96
CA VAL A 126 4.65 -4.82 4.49
C VAL A 126 3.17 -4.48 4.23
N TYR A 127 2.70 -4.69 3.00
CA TYR A 127 1.30 -4.41 2.64
C TYR A 127 0.34 -5.46 3.21
N ALA A 128 0.80 -6.71 3.29
CA ALA A 128 0.05 -7.78 3.92
C ALA A 128 -0.27 -7.43 5.39
N HIS A 129 0.72 -6.98 6.16
CA HIS A 129 0.52 -6.52 7.54
C HIS A 129 -0.42 -5.32 7.67
N ALA A 130 -0.53 -4.47 6.65
CA ALA A 130 -1.36 -3.27 6.65
C ALA A 130 -2.84 -3.56 6.33
N THR A 131 -3.07 -4.57 5.49
CA THR A 131 -4.37 -4.90 4.89
C THR A 131 -5.48 -5.16 5.92
N PRO A 132 -5.28 -5.95 7.00
CA PRO A 132 -6.33 -6.20 8.02
C PRO A 132 -6.85 -4.94 8.69
N PHE A 133 -6.06 -3.87 8.67
CA PHE A 133 -6.33 -2.61 9.35
C PHE A 133 -6.74 -1.50 8.38
N ASN A 134 -6.92 -1.83 7.08
CA ASN A 134 -7.21 -0.88 6.01
C ASN A 134 -6.22 0.29 5.96
N LEU A 135 -4.93 -0.01 6.14
CA LEU A 135 -3.86 0.98 6.14
C LEU A 135 -3.12 0.99 4.80
N MET A 136 -2.76 2.19 4.37
CA MET A 136 -1.94 2.41 3.17
C MET A 136 -0.52 2.79 3.60
N ILE A 137 0.46 1.97 3.23
CA ILE A 137 1.87 2.15 3.59
C ILE A 137 2.66 2.50 2.33
N ASP A 138 3.53 3.52 2.40
CA ASP A 138 4.56 3.77 1.40
C ASP A 138 5.79 2.91 1.73
N GLY A 139 5.89 1.75 1.06
CA GLY A 139 6.99 0.81 1.24
C GLY A 139 8.29 1.21 0.52
N ALA A 140 8.29 2.25 -0.30
CA ALA A 140 9.52 2.75 -0.94
C ALA A 140 10.39 3.53 0.06
N ARG A 141 9.80 4.06 1.13
CA ARG A 141 10.53 4.77 2.20
C ARG A 141 11.14 3.79 3.21
N PRO A 142 12.27 4.15 3.85
CA PRO A 142 12.78 3.40 4.98
C PRO A 142 11.77 3.33 6.13
N TRP A 143 11.54 2.14 6.67
CA TRP A 143 10.69 1.93 7.85
C TRP A 143 11.48 1.52 9.10
N ILE A 144 12.79 1.27 8.95
CA ILE A 144 13.72 1.13 10.07
C ILE A 144 14.48 2.44 10.21
N THR A 145 14.49 2.98 11.42
CA THR A 145 15.24 4.17 11.80
C THR A 145 16.19 3.80 12.93
N ILE A 146 17.47 4.13 12.76
CA ILE A 146 18.52 3.89 13.75
C ILE A 146 19.50 5.06 13.78
N ASP A 147 20.21 5.23 14.90
CA ASP A 147 21.49 5.93 14.89
C ASP A 147 22.54 5.01 14.25
N ALA A 148 23.01 5.39 13.07
CA ALA A 148 23.90 4.60 12.24
C ALA A 148 25.38 4.77 12.62
N ALA A 149 25.70 5.16 13.86
CA ALA A 149 27.08 5.18 14.35
C ALA A 149 27.83 3.86 14.02
N PRO A 150 28.99 3.93 13.35
CA PRO A 150 29.72 2.73 12.92
C PRO A 150 30.17 1.85 14.09
N ILE A 151 30.23 0.54 13.88
CA ILE A 151 30.76 -0.42 14.87
C ILE A 151 32.28 -0.58 14.66
N THR A 152 33.05 0.41 15.08
CA THR A 152 34.50 0.51 14.82
C THR A 152 35.33 -0.62 15.45
N ASP A 153 34.85 -1.24 16.53
CA ASP A 153 35.56 -2.35 17.18
C ASP A 153 35.49 -3.66 16.39
N LYS A 154 34.43 -3.85 15.59
CA LYS A 154 34.19 -5.07 14.80
C LYS A 154 34.53 -4.91 13.33
N VAL A 155 34.43 -3.69 12.79
CA VAL A 155 34.70 -3.37 11.39
C VAL A 155 35.93 -2.49 11.29
N LYS A 156 37.00 -3.03 10.70
CA LYS A 156 38.31 -2.35 10.60
C LYS A 156 38.54 -1.66 9.26
N GLN A 157 37.71 -1.94 8.26
CA GLN A 157 37.93 -1.52 6.89
C GLN A 157 36.63 -1.11 6.19
N GLN A 158 36.72 -0.11 5.31
CA GLN A 158 35.61 0.46 4.53
C GLN A 158 36.05 0.76 3.08
N PRO A 159 35.15 0.72 2.08
CA PRO A 159 33.80 0.11 2.09
C PRO A 159 33.77 -1.42 2.28
N TYR A 160 32.82 -1.96 3.05
CA TYR A 160 32.58 -3.42 3.10
C TYR A 160 31.19 -3.79 2.59
N ILE A 161 30.99 -5.08 2.33
CA ILE A 161 29.68 -5.65 1.97
C ILE A 161 29.20 -6.64 3.02
N VAL A 162 27.87 -6.79 3.11
CA VAL A 162 27.22 -7.75 3.99
C VAL A 162 26.53 -8.82 3.16
N VAL A 163 26.73 -10.08 3.51
CA VAL A 163 26.23 -11.24 2.77
C VAL A 163 25.36 -12.11 3.66
N GLY A 164 24.09 -12.26 3.31
CA GLY A 164 23.11 -13.08 4.03
C GLY A 164 22.57 -14.20 3.15
N LEU A 165 23.28 -15.33 3.11
CA LEU A 165 22.90 -16.52 2.34
C LEU A 165 22.31 -17.58 3.25
N THR A 166 21.03 -17.93 3.05
CA THR A 166 20.35 -19.02 3.78
C THR A 166 20.01 -20.16 2.83
N ASN A 167 19.73 -21.37 3.33
CA ASN A 167 19.38 -22.52 2.48
C ASN A 167 17.96 -22.44 1.87
N ARG A 168 17.11 -21.53 2.36
CA ARG A 168 15.73 -21.35 1.89
C ARG A 168 15.70 -20.35 0.74
N TYR A 169 14.70 -20.44 -0.14
CA TYR A 169 14.45 -19.38 -1.14
C TYR A 169 15.62 -19.07 -2.07
N ARG A 170 16.49 -20.06 -2.32
CA ARG A 170 17.63 -19.95 -3.24
C ARG A 170 17.18 -20.26 -4.67
N ARG A 171 17.67 -19.50 -5.64
CA ARG A 171 17.61 -19.84 -7.07
C ARG A 171 18.95 -20.36 -7.56
N PHE A 172 20.04 -19.78 -7.07
CA PHE A 172 21.38 -20.12 -7.49
C PHE A 172 22.10 -20.99 -6.48
N ASP A 173 22.85 -21.95 -7.02
CA ASP A 173 23.71 -22.80 -6.25
C ASP A 173 24.98 -22.06 -5.78
N HIS A 174 25.84 -22.82 -5.12
CA HIS A 174 27.10 -22.31 -4.58
C HIS A 174 28.07 -21.80 -5.66
N ALA A 175 28.12 -22.41 -6.84
CA ALA A 175 29.09 -22.06 -7.89
C ALA A 175 28.87 -20.63 -8.41
N TYR A 176 27.62 -20.18 -8.46
CA TYR A 176 27.28 -18.81 -8.82
C TYR A 176 27.90 -17.77 -7.86
N TYR A 177 27.73 -17.98 -6.56
CA TYR A 177 28.27 -17.06 -5.55
C TYR A 177 29.80 -17.15 -5.48
N GLU A 178 30.38 -18.33 -5.68
CA GLU A 178 31.84 -18.47 -5.80
C GLU A 178 32.40 -17.63 -6.95
N TYR A 179 31.70 -17.57 -8.09
CA TYR A 179 32.07 -16.69 -9.19
C TYR A 179 31.96 -15.20 -8.82
N ILE A 180 30.83 -14.77 -8.25
CA ILE A 180 30.60 -13.35 -7.90
C ILE A 180 31.66 -12.86 -6.92
N PHE A 181 32.03 -13.65 -5.92
CA PHE A 181 32.96 -13.26 -4.87
C PHE A 181 34.43 -13.63 -5.15
N ARG A 182 34.73 -14.20 -6.32
CA ARG A 182 36.11 -14.52 -6.70
C ARG A 182 36.98 -13.26 -6.65
N ASP A 183 38.17 -13.36 -6.07
CA ASP A 183 39.12 -12.24 -5.90
C ASP A 183 38.63 -11.06 -5.04
N VAL A 184 37.49 -11.20 -4.35
CA VAL A 184 37.04 -10.21 -3.37
C VAL A 184 37.83 -10.40 -2.06
N PRO A 185 38.45 -9.35 -1.49
CA PRO A 185 39.21 -9.47 -0.25
C PRO A 185 38.32 -9.89 0.94
N ALA A 186 38.73 -10.95 1.65
CA ALA A 186 37.95 -11.55 2.72
C ALA A 186 37.70 -10.63 3.93
N ASP A 187 38.57 -9.64 4.17
CA ASP A 187 38.42 -8.62 5.21
C ASP A 187 37.39 -7.53 4.86
N ARG A 188 36.81 -7.60 3.66
CA ARG A 188 35.77 -6.68 3.14
C ARG A 188 34.39 -7.31 3.05
N VAL A 189 34.26 -8.58 3.44
CA VAL A 189 33.02 -9.35 3.34
C VAL A 189 32.59 -9.80 4.73
N PHE A 190 31.38 -9.40 5.14
CA PHE A 190 30.77 -9.82 6.40
C PHE A 190 29.58 -10.75 6.16
N PHE A 191 29.69 -11.99 6.60
CA PHE A 191 28.59 -12.95 6.56
C PHE A 191 27.69 -12.82 7.78
N VAL A 192 26.38 -12.82 7.55
CA VAL A 192 25.33 -12.77 8.59
C VAL A 192 24.38 -13.96 8.45
N GLY A 193 23.81 -14.41 9.56
CA GLY A 193 22.94 -15.59 9.61
C GLY A 193 23.29 -16.53 10.74
N VAL A 194 22.52 -17.61 10.89
CA VAL A 194 22.77 -18.62 11.92
C VAL A 194 23.88 -19.59 11.49
N GLY A 195 24.33 -20.46 12.40
CA GLY A 195 25.41 -21.41 12.10
C GLY A 195 25.13 -22.32 10.89
N SER A 196 23.88 -22.77 10.72
CA SER A 196 23.48 -23.59 9.55
C SER A 196 23.55 -22.85 8.23
N ASP A 197 23.37 -21.52 8.24
CA ASP A 197 23.48 -20.68 7.03
C ASP A 197 24.92 -20.57 6.55
N GLN A 198 25.90 -20.72 7.45
CA GLN A 198 27.33 -20.61 7.10
C GLN A 198 27.80 -21.73 6.16
N ILE A 199 27.01 -22.78 5.99
CA ILE A 199 27.27 -23.84 5.02
C ILE A 199 27.10 -23.33 3.58
N GLU A 200 26.29 -22.29 3.38
CA GLU A 200 25.97 -21.72 2.07
C GLU A 200 27.08 -20.84 1.49
N ARG A 201 28.09 -20.47 2.29
CA ARG A 201 29.23 -19.64 1.89
C ARG A 201 30.51 -20.42 1.59
N ARG A 202 30.41 -21.74 1.32
CA ARG A 202 31.59 -22.59 1.03
C ARG A 202 32.52 -21.89 0.04
N ASN A 203 33.83 -22.04 0.14
CA ASN A 203 34.80 -21.41 -0.78
C ASN A 203 34.77 -19.86 -0.92
N ILE A 204 33.92 -19.14 -0.19
CA ILE A 204 33.89 -17.68 -0.20
C ILE A 204 34.57 -17.16 1.07
N GLY A 205 35.62 -16.37 0.88
CA GLY A 205 36.34 -15.71 1.97
C GLY A 205 35.49 -14.62 2.61
N GLY A 206 35.52 -14.53 3.94
CA GLY A 206 34.81 -13.48 4.68
C GLY A 206 34.80 -13.71 6.19
N THR A 207 34.43 -12.68 6.93
CA THR A 207 34.27 -12.71 8.38
C THR A 207 32.82 -12.96 8.75
N VAL A 208 32.54 -13.89 9.67
CA VAL A 208 31.17 -14.07 10.19
C VAL A 208 30.90 -13.01 11.25
N PHE A 209 29.91 -12.15 11.03
CA PHE A 209 29.47 -11.17 12.00
C PHE A 209 28.49 -11.79 12.99
N GLN A 210 28.94 -11.95 14.23
CA GLN A 210 28.12 -12.44 15.34
C GLN A 210 27.68 -11.27 16.25
N THR A 211 26.42 -11.30 16.67
CA THR A 211 25.85 -10.30 17.56
C THR A 211 24.74 -10.89 18.42
N GLU A 212 24.59 -10.36 19.64
CA GLU A 212 23.48 -10.63 20.55
C GLU A 212 22.35 -9.60 20.41
N SER A 213 22.61 -8.50 19.68
CA SER A 213 21.70 -7.40 19.46
C SER A 213 21.45 -7.20 17.97
N PHE A 214 20.17 -7.22 17.55
CA PHE A 214 19.81 -6.94 16.16
C PHE A 214 19.92 -5.45 15.81
N LEU A 215 20.06 -4.55 16.80
CA LEU A 215 20.44 -3.16 16.55
C LEU A 215 21.87 -3.06 15.97
N ASP A 216 22.80 -3.90 16.44
CA ASP A 216 24.16 -3.92 15.90
C ASP A 216 24.19 -4.48 14.47
N LEU A 217 23.36 -5.48 14.17
CA LEU A 217 23.20 -5.97 12.80
C LEU A 217 22.61 -4.89 11.89
N ALA A 218 21.62 -4.12 12.37
CA ALA A 218 21.09 -2.98 11.62
C ALA A 218 22.16 -1.89 11.37
N LYS A 219 23.02 -1.59 12.36
CA LYS A 219 24.16 -0.66 12.19
C LYS A 219 25.20 -1.17 11.20
N LEU A 220 25.52 -2.47 11.23
CA LEU A 220 26.41 -3.10 10.25
C LEU A 220 25.85 -2.93 8.83
N LEU A 221 24.55 -3.19 8.64
CA LEU A 221 23.88 -3.04 7.34
C LEU A 221 23.85 -1.58 6.89
N ALA A 222 23.47 -0.64 7.77
CA ALA A 222 23.37 0.77 7.43
C ALA A 222 24.71 1.41 7.00
N ASN A 223 25.83 0.83 7.43
CA ASN A 223 27.18 1.28 7.08
C ASN A 223 27.85 0.43 5.99
N SER A 224 27.17 -0.58 5.44
CA SER A 224 27.71 -1.38 4.33
C SER A 224 27.50 -0.68 2.99
N ALA A 225 28.43 -0.89 2.07
CA ALA A 225 28.30 -0.37 0.70
C ALA A 225 27.25 -1.15 -0.11
N LEU A 226 27.06 -2.43 0.22
CA LEU A 226 26.12 -3.33 -0.46
C LEU A 226 25.69 -4.47 0.49
N PHE A 227 24.42 -4.87 0.39
CA PHE A 227 23.93 -6.14 0.91
C PHE A 227 23.72 -7.13 -0.26
N ILE A 228 24.08 -8.40 -0.07
CA ILE A 228 23.83 -9.47 -1.03
C ILE A 228 23.18 -10.67 -0.32
N GLY A 229 22.07 -11.20 -0.83
CA GLY A 229 21.47 -12.37 -0.20
C GLY A 229 20.16 -12.85 -0.81
N ASN A 230 19.39 -13.56 0.00
CA ASN A 230 18.06 -14.10 -0.32
C ASN A 230 17.06 -13.78 0.81
N PRO A 231 15.73 -13.96 0.60
CA PRO A 231 14.71 -13.70 1.61
C PRO A 231 15.07 -14.31 2.97
N SER A 232 15.30 -13.44 3.94
CA SER A 232 15.81 -13.77 5.26
C SER A 232 15.57 -12.59 6.21
N PHE A 233 15.84 -12.78 7.50
CA PHE A 233 15.79 -11.68 8.47
C PHE A 233 16.80 -10.57 8.15
N ALA A 234 18.02 -10.95 7.72
CA ALA A 234 19.02 -9.98 7.30
C ALA A 234 18.52 -9.14 6.11
N TYR A 235 17.89 -9.79 5.12
CA TYR A 235 17.26 -9.08 4.02
C TYR A 235 16.11 -8.18 4.48
N ALA A 236 15.26 -8.61 5.42
CA ALA A 236 14.19 -7.77 5.95
C ALA A 236 14.68 -6.46 6.59
N MET A 237 15.83 -6.51 7.26
CA MET A 237 16.47 -5.30 7.78
C MET A 237 17.12 -4.47 6.68
N ALA A 238 17.81 -5.10 5.72
CA ALA A 238 18.41 -4.40 4.58
C ALA A 238 17.34 -3.65 3.76
N GLU A 239 16.21 -4.31 3.49
CA GLU A 239 15.03 -3.75 2.84
C GLU A 239 14.41 -2.61 3.66
N GLY A 240 14.27 -2.79 4.98
CA GLY A 240 13.68 -1.77 5.84
C GLY A 240 14.53 -0.53 6.06
N LEU A 241 15.85 -0.69 5.97
CA LEU A 241 16.83 0.40 5.96
C LEU A 241 17.00 1.05 4.58
N LYS A 242 16.54 0.38 3.51
CA LYS A 242 16.76 0.78 2.11
C LYS A 242 18.24 0.91 1.75
N VAL A 243 19.06 -0.01 2.27
CA VAL A 243 20.47 -0.09 1.85
C VAL A 243 20.55 -0.55 0.39
N ASN A 244 21.62 -0.18 -0.30
CA ASN A 244 21.93 -0.77 -1.60
C ASN A 244 21.98 -2.29 -1.46
N ARG A 245 21.19 -3.00 -2.25
CA ARG A 245 21.01 -4.44 -2.05
C ARG A 245 20.78 -5.20 -3.34
N LEU A 246 21.40 -6.36 -3.41
CA LEU A 246 21.21 -7.37 -4.43
C LEU A 246 20.56 -8.57 -3.77
N VAL A 247 19.38 -8.96 -4.25
CA VAL A 247 18.64 -10.08 -3.65
C VAL A 247 18.23 -11.08 -4.72
N GLU A 248 18.52 -12.37 -4.50
CA GLU A 248 17.84 -13.41 -5.26
C GLU A 248 16.50 -13.70 -4.60
N VAL A 249 15.44 -13.84 -5.39
CA VAL A 249 14.09 -14.01 -4.86
C VAL A 249 13.45 -15.15 -5.64
N PRO A 250 12.87 -16.19 -5.00
CA PRO A 250 12.27 -17.32 -5.71
C PRO A 250 11.06 -16.89 -6.55
N GLU A 251 10.56 -17.75 -7.44
CA GLU A 251 9.45 -17.41 -8.35
C GLU A 251 8.18 -16.98 -7.61
N GLU A 252 7.82 -17.72 -6.56
CA GLU A 252 6.75 -17.35 -5.64
C GLU A 252 7.33 -16.72 -4.39
N ASN A 253 7.07 -15.44 -4.21
CA ASN A 253 7.55 -14.71 -3.05
C ASN A 253 6.62 -13.54 -2.72
N ASN A 254 6.75 -13.06 -1.48
CA ASN A 254 6.07 -11.90 -0.92
C ASN A 254 7.09 -10.91 -0.35
N VAL A 255 8.34 -10.98 -0.81
CA VAL A 255 9.43 -10.15 -0.32
C VAL A 255 10.39 -9.82 -1.45
N TYR A 256 10.55 -8.53 -1.72
CA TYR A 256 11.31 -8.01 -2.86
C TYR A 256 11.60 -6.53 -2.65
N PRO A 257 12.55 -5.94 -3.40
CA PRO A 257 12.83 -4.52 -3.28
C PRO A 257 11.63 -3.67 -3.66
N LEU A 258 11.28 -2.71 -2.78
CA LEU A 258 10.19 -1.76 -3.01
C LEU A 258 10.67 -0.37 -3.48
N ASP A 259 11.97 -0.18 -3.66
CA ASP A 259 12.56 1.08 -4.11
C ASP A 259 13.70 0.86 -5.13
N GLY A 260 14.25 1.95 -5.66
CA GLY A 260 15.28 1.91 -6.71
C GLY A 260 16.68 1.50 -6.25
N THR A 261 16.97 1.46 -4.94
CA THR A 261 18.31 1.07 -4.41
C THR A 261 18.52 -0.44 -4.38
N GLY A 262 17.43 -1.23 -4.39
CA GLY A 262 17.49 -2.68 -4.44
C GLY A 262 17.36 -3.25 -5.85
N SER A 263 17.96 -4.41 -6.11
CA SER A 263 17.84 -5.08 -7.41
C SER A 263 17.85 -6.60 -7.27
N LEU A 264 17.21 -7.26 -8.24
CA LEU A 264 17.12 -8.71 -8.29
C LEU A 264 18.36 -9.32 -8.96
N ILE A 265 19.05 -10.22 -8.25
CA ILE A 265 20.28 -10.89 -8.72
C ILE A 265 19.98 -11.73 -9.95
N HIS A 266 18.91 -12.52 -9.91
CA HIS A 266 18.56 -13.50 -10.95
C HIS A 266 18.11 -12.91 -12.28
N MET A 267 18.15 -11.59 -12.37
CA MET A 267 17.88 -10.85 -13.58
C MET A 267 19.10 -10.17 -14.15
N THR A 268 20.15 -10.01 -13.36
CA THR A 268 21.36 -9.30 -13.76
C THR A 268 22.39 -10.33 -14.22
N SER A 269 23.16 -10.08 -15.27
CA SER A 269 24.21 -11.04 -15.66
C SER A 269 25.17 -11.25 -14.48
N PRO A 270 25.77 -12.44 -14.37
CA PRO A 270 26.82 -12.69 -13.39
C PRO A 270 27.92 -11.60 -13.40
N GLU A 271 28.32 -11.11 -14.58
CA GLU A 271 29.29 -10.02 -14.78
C GLU A 271 28.81 -8.73 -14.13
N ALA A 272 27.56 -8.35 -14.39
CA ALA A 272 27.03 -7.08 -13.91
C ALA A 272 26.78 -7.14 -12.40
N VAL A 273 26.37 -8.30 -11.86
CA VAL A 273 26.31 -8.53 -10.41
C VAL A 273 27.70 -8.38 -9.81
N ARG A 274 28.70 -9.05 -10.38
CA ARG A 274 30.10 -8.97 -9.95
C ARG A 274 30.64 -7.54 -10.05
N ALA A 275 30.41 -6.84 -11.15
CA ALA A 275 30.83 -5.46 -11.35
C ALA A 275 30.26 -4.55 -10.26
N ARG A 276 28.99 -4.73 -9.86
CA ARG A 276 28.40 -4.00 -8.73
C ARG A 276 29.06 -4.33 -7.39
N VAL A 277 29.52 -5.56 -7.17
CA VAL A 277 30.30 -5.91 -5.97
C VAL A 277 31.62 -5.16 -5.95
N PHE A 278 32.35 -5.16 -7.06
CA PHE A 278 33.64 -4.49 -7.19
C PHE A 278 33.51 -2.97 -7.11
N GLU A 279 32.49 -2.40 -7.76
CA GLU A 279 32.15 -0.97 -7.66
C GLU A 279 31.84 -0.57 -6.21
N ALA A 280 30.97 -1.33 -5.52
CA ALA A 280 30.62 -1.06 -4.12
C ALA A 280 31.85 -1.11 -3.20
N LEU A 281 32.81 -1.99 -3.50
CA LEU A 281 34.04 -2.14 -2.75
C LEU A 281 35.17 -1.20 -3.21
N GLN A 282 34.96 -0.43 -4.27
CA GLN A 282 35.97 0.43 -4.92
C GLN A 282 37.21 -0.37 -5.35
N LEU A 283 36.99 -1.52 -5.98
CA LEU A 283 38.00 -2.42 -6.50
C LEU A 283 37.99 -2.42 -8.04
N GLU A 284 39.13 -2.73 -8.64
CA GLU A 284 39.22 -3.03 -10.08
C GLU A 284 38.99 -4.53 -10.31
N ASP A 285 38.08 -4.88 -11.23
CA ASP A 285 37.87 -6.28 -11.61
C ASP A 285 38.85 -6.68 -12.71
N HIS A 286 39.83 -7.51 -12.35
CA HIS A 286 40.84 -8.03 -13.27
C HIS A 286 40.52 -9.45 -13.77
N SER A 287 39.29 -9.94 -13.56
CA SER A 287 38.91 -11.31 -13.97
C SER A 287 39.21 -11.56 -15.44
N ARG A 288 39.93 -12.66 -15.71
CA ARG A 288 40.27 -13.13 -17.06
C ARG A 288 39.38 -14.28 -17.54
N ILE A 289 38.43 -14.72 -16.70
CA ILE A 289 37.55 -15.85 -16.97
C ILE A 289 36.15 -15.29 -17.18
N SER A 290 35.57 -15.55 -18.36
CA SER A 290 34.17 -15.19 -18.62
C SER A 290 33.23 -16.12 -17.84
N TRP A 291 32.09 -15.61 -17.38
CA TRP A 291 31.09 -16.42 -16.65
C TRP A 291 30.63 -17.67 -17.40
N GLU A 292 30.54 -17.65 -18.74
CA GLU A 292 30.12 -18.82 -19.52
C GLU A 292 31.07 -20.00 -19.33
N ASN A 293 32.35 -19.69 -19.03
CA ASN A 293 33.37 -20.69 -18.73
C ASN A 293 33.48 -21.00 -17.23
N ALA A 294 32.96 -20.12 -16.37
CA ALA A 294 33.03 -20.27 -14.91
C ALA A 294 31.80 -20.98 -14.31
N LEU A 295 30.65 -20.93 -14.98
CA LEU A 295 29.40 -21.51 -14.49
C LEU A 295 29.11 -22.91 -15.08
N PRO A 296 28.45 -23.81 -14.32
CA PRO A 296 28.06 -25.12 -14.83
C PRO A 296 27.10 -25.02 -16.03
N ALA A 297 27.26 -25.90 -17.03
CA ALA A 297 26.41 -25.90 -18.23
C ALA A 297 24.91 -26.03 -17.93
N GLN A 298 24.54 -26.80 -16.90
CA GLN A 298 23.15 -26.94 -16.46
C GLN A 298 22.58 -25.62 -15.92
N MET A 299 23.41 -24.79 -15.29
CA MET A 299 22.99 -23.48 -14.82
C MET A 299 22.78 -22.51 -15.99
N LEU A 300 23.68 -22.53 -16.98
CA LEU A 300 23.54 -21.76 -18.22
C LEU A 300 22.24 -22.12 -18.98
N ALA A 301 21.87 -23.40 -18.97
CA ALA A 301 20.62 -23.88 -19.59
C ALA A 301 19.35 -23.37 -18.88
N ASN A 302 19.43 -23.03 -17.59
CA ASN A 302 18.32 -22.50 -16.80
C ASN A 302 18.27 -20.97 -16.78
N MET A 303 19.21 -20.29 -17.43
CA MET A 303 19.18 -18.83 -17.55
C MET A 303 18.07 -18.41 -18.52
N PRO A 304 17.39 -17.27 -18.27
CA PRO A 304 16.40 -16.73 -19.20
C PRO A 304 16.96 -16.64 -20.61
N SER A 305 16.18 -17.03 -21.61
CA SER A 305 16.58 -16.96 -23.01
C SER A 305 15.49 -16.34 -23.86
N THR A 306 15.92 -15.61 -24.88
CA THR A 306 15.07 -15.14 -25.97
C THR A 306 15.21 -16.07 -27.16
N GLN A 307 14.15 -16.21 -27.93
CA GLN A 307 14.11 -17.06 -29.10
C GLN A 307 13.55 -16.29 -30.30
N LEU A 308 14.22 -16.39 -31.43
CA LEU A 308 13.74 -15.88 -32.71
C LEU A 308 13.39 -17.07 -33.60
N TYR A 309 12.11 -17.24 -33.88
CA TYR A 309 11.60 -18.16 -34.89
C TYR A 309 11.52 -17.46 -36.23
N PHE A 310 11.77 -18.20 -37.30
CA PHE A 310 11.61 -17.73 -38.67
C PHE A 310 10.76 -18.71 -39.46
N ASP A 311 9.96 -18.21 -40.40
CA ASP A 311 9.07 -19.02 -41.23
C ASP A 311 9.57 -19.05 -42.68
N SER A 312 10.04 -20.21 -43.14
CA SER A 312 10.44 -20.46 -44.54
C SER A 312 9.29 -20.98 -45.43
N GLY A 313 8.08 -21.12 -44.87
CA GLY A 313 6.89 -21.66 -45.54
C GLY A 313 6.21 -22.82 -44.79
N SER A 314 6.75 -23.24 -43.64
CA SER A 314 6.19 -24.33 -42.80
C SER A 314 5.50 -23.82 -41.52
N GLY A 315 5.47 -22.50 -41.31
CA GLY A 315 5.06 -21.88 -40.06
C GLY A 315 6.14 -21.98 -38.97
N PHE A 316 5.93 -21.30 -37.84
CA PHE A 316 6.91 -21.26 -36.74
C PHE A 316 7.07 -22.63 -36.06
N ASN A 317 8.31 -23.12 -35.98
CA ASN A 317 8.65 -24.41 -35.39
C ASN A 317 10.04 -24.37 -34.72
N GLU A 318 10.33 -25.32 -33.84
CA GLU A 318 11.59 -25.33 -33.07
C GLU A 318 12.86 -25.52 -33.92
N ILE A 319 12.75 -26.18 -35.08
CA ILE A 319 13.89 -26.41 -35.99
C ILE A 319 14.32 -25.07 -36.59
N GLU A 320 13.35 -24.22 -36.93
CA GLU A 320 13.55 -22.90 -37.50
C GLU A 320 13.57 -21.81 -36.42
N SER A 321 14.47 -21.99 -35.45
CA SER A 321 14.60 -21.07 -34.34
C SER A 321 16.04 -20.86 -33.88
N LEU A 322 16.32 -19.69 -33.33
CA LEU A 322 17.63 -19.31 -32.80
C LEU A 322 17.45 -18.76 -31.39
N ARG A 323 18.17 -19.33 -30.41
CA ARG A 323 18.13 -18.88 -29.01
C ARG A 323 19.33 -18.01 -28.63
N ARG A 324 19.12 -17.05 -27.73
CA ARG A 324 20.16 -16.25 -27.08
C ARG A 324 19.82 -16.10 -25.60
N SER A 325 20.82 -16.12 -24.73
CA SER A 325 20.60 -15.82 -23.31
C SER A 325 20.17 -14.36 -23.14
N VAL A 326 19.18 -14.12 -22.29
CA VAL A 326 18.70 -12.79 -21.92
C VAL A 326 19.45 -12.34 -20.69
N ILE A 327 20.05 -11.16 -20.80
CA ILE A 327 20.79 -10.51 -19.74
C ILE A 327 20.18 -9.13 -19.56
N ARG A 328 19.75 -8.78 -18.34
CA ARG A 328 19.28 -7.41 -18.09
C ARG A 328 20.44 -6.42 -18.31
N GLY A 329 20.21 -5.44 -19.19
CA GLY A 329 21.21 -4.49 -19.67
C GLY A 329 21.71 -4.79 -21.09
N ALA A 330 21.60 -6.03 -21.56
CA ALA A 330 21.81 -6.34 -22.97
C ALA A 330 20.64 -5.79 -23.78
N ARG A 331 20.94 -4.76 -24.59
CA ARG A 331 19.94 -4.13 -25.46
C ARG A 331 19.88 -4.76 -26.85
N ARG A 332 20.92 -5.48 -27.28
CA ARG A 332 21.09 -5.89 -28.67
C ARG A 332 21.28 -7.39 -28.79
N TYR A 333 20.29 -8.07 -29.39
CA TYR A 333 20.33 -9.50 -29.65
C TYR A 333 20.56 -9.74 -31.14
N VAL A 334 21.66 -10.43 -31.48
CA VAL A 334 22.04 -10.70 -32.87
C VAL A 334 21.78 -12.16 -33.22
N PHE A 335 20.94 -12.36 -34.21
CA PHE A 335 20.59 -13.65 -34.80
C PHE A 335 21.14 -13.69 -36.23
N GLY A 336 21.72 -14.82 -36.61
CA GLY A 336 22.34 -15.02 -37.91
C GLY A 336 22.42 -16.52 -38.22
N GLY A 337 22.93 -16.86 -39.40
CA GLY A 337 22.97 -18.25 -39.88
C GLY A 337 21.66 -18.71 -40.52
N PHE A 338 20.92 -17.78 -41.14
CA PHE A 338 19.68 -18.09 -41.85
C PHE A 338 19.96 -18.85 -43.17
N PRO A 339 19.01 -19.67 -43.66
CA PRO A 339 19.09 -20.27 -44.97
C PRO A 339 19.25 -19.20 -46.06
N GLN A 340 20.21 -19.37 -46.97
CA GLN A 340 20.52 -18.35 -47.98
C GLN A 340 19.60 -18.41 -49.21
N ASN A 341 19.04 -19.58 -49.51
CA ASN A 341 18.26 -19.84 -50.73
C ASN A 341 16.74 -19.95 -50.48
N GLU A 342 16.29 -19.69 -49.25
CA GLU A 342 14.88 -19.79 -48.87
C GLU A 342 14.33 -18.40 -48.55
N ALA A 343 13.05 -18.19 -48.88
CA ALA A 343 12.36 -16.95 -48.56
C ALA A 343 11.83 -17.03 -47.12
N ILE A 344 12.30 -16.16 -46.24
CA ILE A 344 11.78 -16.03 -44.87
C ILE A 344 10.65 -15.01 -44.88
N LEU A 345 9.42 -15.47 -44.63
CA LEU A 345 8.20 -14.68 -44.74
C LEU A 345 7.99 -13.75 -43.54
N ALA A 346 8.28 -14.27 -42.34
CA ALA A 346 8.08 -13.55 -41.08
C ALA A 346 9.01 -14.10 -39.99
N PHE A 347 9.18 -13.29 -38.94
CA PHE A 347 9.79 -13.71 -37.70
C PHE A 347 8.77 -13.67 -36.56
N ARG A 348 8.88 -14.63 -35.64
CA ARG A 348 8.27 -14.54 -34.30
C ARG A 348 9.40 -14.39 -33.29
N PHE A 349 9.32 -13.34 -32.48
CA PHE A 349 10.29 -13.06 -31.44
C PHE A 349 9.66 -13.27 -30.07
N ASP A 350 10.24 -14.19 -29.32
CA ASP A 350 9.81 -14.57 -27.98
C ASP A 350 10.85 -14.01 -27.01
N PRO A 351 10.55 -12.93 -26.27
CA PRO A 351 11.55 -12.21 -25.50
C PRO A 351 12.09 -13.03 -24.31
N VAL A 352 11.22 -13.61 -23.48
CA VAL A 352 11.58 -14.46 -22.33
C VAL A 352 10.39 -15.38 -22.03
N ASP A 353 10.60 -16.69 -21.85
CA ASP A 353 9.54 -17.66 -21.49
C ASP A 353 9.13 -17.53 -19.99
N ASP A 354 8.65 -16.34 -19.60
CA ASP A 354 8.20 -15.97 -18.25
C ASP A 354 7.32 -14.71 -18.33
N HIS A 355 6.66 -14.35 -17.22
CA HIS A 355 6.03 -13.05 -17.06
C HIS A 355 7.08 -11.96 -17.27
N THR A 356 6.81 -10.99 -18.15
CA THR A 356 7.84 -10.02 -18.52
C THR A 356 7.23 -8.67 -18.89
N ILE A 357 7.99 -7.61 -18.64
CA ILE A 357 7.73 -6.30 -19.23
C ILE A 357 8.93 -6.00 -20.12
N VAL A 358 8.70 -5.84 -21.41
CA VAL A 358 9.74 -5.54 -22.40
C VAL A 358 9.36 -4.35 -23.26
N ARG A 359 10.37 -3.67 -23.78
CA ARG A 359 10.20 -2.67 -24.84
C ARG A 359 11.06 -3.09 -26.01
N ILE A 360 10.46 -3.30 -27.18
CA ILE A 360 11.20 -3.50 -28.42
C ILE A 360 11.37 -2.11 -29.07
N ASN A 361 12.59 -1.61 -29.09
CA ASN A 361 12.91 -0.31 -29.64
C ASN A 361 12.91 -0.34 -31.18
N LYS A 362 13.49 -1.40 -31.76
CA LYS A 362 13.53 -1.64 -33.21
C LYS A 362 13.99 -3.06 -33.53
N VAL A 363 13.62 -3.56 -34.71
CA VAL A 363 14.18 -4.78 -35.30
C VAL A 363 14.90 -4.42 -36.59
N CYS A 364 16.20 -4.65 -36.67
CA CYS A 364 16.98 -4.41 -37.89
C CYS A 364 17.23 -5.72 -38.61
N VAL A 365 16.93 -5.76 -39.90
CA VAL A 365 17.16 -6.90 -40.78
C VAL A 365 18.23 -6.51 -41.80
N THR A 366 19.24 -7.37 -41.98
CA THR A 366 20.25 -7.22 -43.02
C THR A 366 20.12 -8.39 -43.99
N SER A 367 19.87 -8.11 -45.26
CA SER A 367 19.84 -9.10 -46.35
C SER A 367 20.76 -8.67 -47.51
N GLU A 368 20.72 -9.40 -48.62
CA GLU A 368 21.38 -8.99 -49.87
C GLU A 368 20.84 -7.68 -50.45
N ALA A 369 19.56 -7.37 -50.22
CA ALA A 369 18.93 -6.13 -50.65
C ALA A 369 19.35 -4.90 -49.82
N GLY A 370 20.00 -5.10 -48.67
CA GLY A 370 20.46 -4.04 -47.78
C GLY A 370 19.94 -4.19 -46.35
N GLU A 371 20.00 -3.09 -45.60
CA GLU A 371 19.49 -3.02 -44.23
C GLU A 371 18.10 -2.37 -44.17
N LEU A 372 17.20 -2.93 -43.37
CA LEU A 372 15.85 -2.43 -43.14
C LEU A 372 15.52 -2.44 -41.66
N VAL A 373 14.82 -1.40 -41.19
CA VAL A 373 14.25 -1.35 -39.84
C VAL A 373 12.77 -1.70 -39.89
N LEU A 374 12.37 -2.67 -39.07
CA LEU A 374 11.03 -3.20 -38.94
C LEU A 374 10.48 -2.96 -37.54
N ASN A 375 9.16 -2.88 -37.46
CA ASN A 375 8.42 -2.84 -36.21
C ASN A 375 8.06 -4.26 -35.77
N ALA A 376 8.10 -4.48 -34.45
CA ALA A 376 7.59 -5.70 -33.84
C ALA A 376 6.22 -5.42 -33.24
N THR A 377 5.23 -6.24 -33.58
CA THR A 377 3.87 -6.11 -33.05
C THR A 377 3.65 -7.17 -31.98
N PRO A 378 3.26 -6.80 -30.74
CA PRO A 378 2.94 -7.79 -29.71
C PRO A 378 1.69 -8.56 -30.12
N LEU A 379 1.74 -9.90 -30.06
CA LEU A 379 0.61 -10.77 -30.41
C LEU A 379 -0.31 -11.03 -29.21
N ASN A 380 0.26 -11.12 -28.02
CA ASN A 380 -0.45 -11.55 -26.81
C ASN A 380 -0.04 -10.75 -25.56
N ALA A 381 0.33 -9.48 -25.73
CA ALA A 381 0.58 -8.62 -24.57
C ALA A 381 -0.69 -8.47 -23.72
N THR A 382 -0.56 -8.67 -22.41
CA THR A 382 -1.62 -8.45 -21.43
C THR A 382 -1.96 -6.96 -21.33
N TYR A 383 -0.94 -6.10 -21.34
CA TYR A 383 -1.08 -4.65 -21.37
C TYR A 383 -0.01 -4.03 -22.28
N VAL A 384 -0.36 -2.94 -22.96
CA VAL A 384 0.57 -2.10 -23.73
C VAL A 384 0.47 -0.68 -23.19
N PHE A 385 1.59 -0.11 -22.75
CA PHE A 385 1.67 1.24 -22.18
C PHE A 385 2.18 2.27 -23.19
N ASP A 386 2.03 3.56 -22.87
CA ASP A 386 2.26 4.72 -23.76
C ASP A 386 3.65 4.79 -24.43
N ALA A 387 4.67 4.13 -23.87
CA ALA A 387 6.04 4.09 -24.39
C ALA A 387 6.39 2.77 -25.13
N ALA A 388 5.39 2.08 -25.70
CA ALA A 388 5.52 0.75 -26.32
C ALA A 388 6.08 -0.33 -25.35
N GLU A 389 5.93 -0.11 -24.04
CA GLU A 389 6.21 -1.15 -23.04
C GLU A 389 5.08 -2.17 -23.08
N CYS A 390 5.44 -3.42 -23.37
CA CYS A 390 4.50 -4.53 -23.44
C CYS A 390 4.65 -5.39 -22.18
N CYS A 391 3.57 -5.58 -21.44
CA CYS A 391 3.49 -6.41 -20.26
C CYS A 391 2.82 -7.73 -20.59
N PHE A 392 3.44 -8.82 -20.17
CA PHE A 392 2.94 -10.18 -20.32
C PHE A 392 2.87 -10.81 -18.94
N THR A 393 1.67 -11.22 -18.51
CA THR A 393 1.46 -11.90 -17.21
C THR A 393 1.26 -13.40 -17.40
N HIS A 394 1.98 -13.98 -18.36
CA HIS A 394 2.00 -15.40 -18.70
C HIS A 394 3.37 -15.75 -19.31
N ASN A 395 3.65 -17.04 -19.45
CA ASN A 395 4.99 -17.50 -19.80
C ASN A 395 5.29 -17.47 -21.31
N ASP A 396 4.30 -17.29 -22.19
CA ASP A 396 4.53 -17.34 -23.64
C ASP A 396 4.41 -15.95 -24.31
N PRO A 397 5.28 -14.95 -24.04
CA PRO A 397 5.20 -13.67 -24.72
C PRO A 397 5.65 -13.78 -26.17
N GLN A 398 4.90 -13.18 -27.09
CA GLN A 398 5.18 -13.28 -28.52
C GLN A 398 5.05 -11.94 -29.24
N PHE A 399 6.01 -11.67 -30.12
CA PHE A 399 5.96 -10.58 -31.08
C PHE A 399 6.05 -11.12 -32.50
N ILE A 400 5.33 -10.50 -33.44
CA ILE A 400 5.46 -10.78 -34.86
C ILE A 400 6.22 -9.64 -35.55
N VAL A 401 7.10 -10.01 -36.47
CA VAL A 401 7.81 -9.08 -37.36
C VAL A 401 7.62 -9.57 -38.79
N HIS A 402 6.94 -8.78 -39.62
CA HIS A 402 6.72 -9.10 -41.02
C HIS A 402 7.89 -8.65 -41.88
N VAL A 403 8.40 -9.53 -42.75
CA VAL A 403 9.53 -9.24 -43.63
C VAL A 403 9.00 -8.87 -45.03
N PRO A 404 9.29 -7.66 -45.55
CA PRO A 404 8.88 -7.28 -46.90
C PRO A 404 9.53 -8.16 -47.97
N ALA A 405 8.82 -8.42 -49.07
CA ALA A 405 9.22 -9.34 -50.13
C ALA A 405 10.65 -9.15 -50.64
N GLU A 406 11.12 -7.89 -50.75
CA GLU A 406 12.48 -7.54 -51.19
C GLU A 406 13.61 -8.00 -50.25
N HIS A 407 13.30 -8.28 -48.97
CA HIS A 407 14.27 -8.71 -47.96
C HIS A 407 14.13 -10.18 -47.52
N GLN A 408 13.20 -10.95 -48.11
CA GLN A 408 12.92 -12.32 -47.67
C GLN A 408 14.02 -13.33 -48.04
N VAL A 409 14.83 -13.04 -49.06
CA VAL A 409 15.90 -13.94 -49.54
C VAL A 409 17.28 -13.35 -49.21
N GLY A 410 18.27 -14.21 -48.97
CA GLY A 410 19.64 -13.78 -48.68
C GLY A 410 19.79 -13.06 -47.34
N LEU A 411 18.97 -13.45 -46.35
CA LEU A 411 19.03 -12.92 -44.99
C LEU A 411 20.35 -13.28 -44.31
N LYS A 412 21.02 -12.25 -43.79
CA LYS A 412 22.32 -12.40 -43.11
C LYS A 412 22.15 -12.35 -41.61
N ASN A 413 21.59 -11.24 -41.11
CA ASN A 413 21.44 -10.98 -39.68
C ASN A 413 20.08 -10.34 -39.37
N VAL A 414 19.54 -10.68 -38.20
CA VAL A 414 18.44 -9.98 -37.56
C VAL A 414 18.92 -9.49 -36.21
N ILE A 415 18.74 -8.21 -35.94
CA ILE A 415 19.14 -7.56 -34.70
C ILE A 415 17.87 -7.07 -34.02
N VAL A 416 17.57 -7.60 -32.84
CA VAL A 416 16.48 -7.11 -32.00
C VAL A 416 17.06 -6.18 -30.95
N ASP A 417 16.65 -4.91 -30.99
CA ASP A 417 16.94 -3.93 -29.94
C ASP A 417 15.80 -3.98 -28.91
N MET A 418 16.05 -4.62 -27.77
CA MET A 418 15.06 -4.84 -26.72
C MET A 418 15.60 -4.40 -25.36
N GLU A 419 14.76 -3.69 -24.62
CA GLU A 419 14.95 -3.47 -23.19
C GLU A 419 14.07 -4.41 -22.39
N THR A 420 14.70 -5.21 -21.54
CA THR A 420 13.98 -6.00 -20.54
C THR A 420 13.81 -5.19 -19.27
N LEU A 421 12.56 -4.82 -18.99
CA LEU A 421 12.18 -3.90 -17.92
C LEU A 421 11.78 -4.64 -16.65
N ALA A 422 11.12 -5.79 -16.79
CA ALA A 422 10.85 -6.72 -15.69
C ALA A 422 10.84 -8.19 -16.17
N ILE A 423 11.25 -9.15 -15.33
CA ILE A 423 11.15 -10.60 -15.58
C ILE A 423 10.63 -11.29 -14.31
N GLY A 424 9.74 -12.26 -14.49
CA GLY A 424 9.09 -12.99 -13.43
C GLY A 424 7.85 -12.28 -12.89
N ALA A 425 6.87 -13.08 -12.47
CA ALA A 425 5.57 -12.58 -12.03
C ALA A 425 5.67 -11.51 -10.94
N THR A 426 6.62 -11.67 -10.02
CA THR A 426 6.83 -10.75 -8.91
C THR A 426 7.24 -9.37 -9.38
N GLU A 427 8.24 -9.25 -10.26
CA GLU A 427 8.72 -7.93 -10.65
C GLU A 427 7.75 -7.24 -11.62
N VAL A 428 7.06 -8.02 -12.46
CA VAL A 428 5.92 -7.51 -13.23
C VAL A 428 4.91 -6.88 -12.27
N ILE A 429 4.50 -7.59 -11.21
CA ILE A 429 3.63 -7.04 -10.16
C ILE A 429 4.25 -5.80 -9.53
N ASN A 430 5.54 -5.79 -9.20
CA ASN A 430 6.21 -4.64 -8.57
C ASN A 430 6.27 -3.40 -9.45
N ARG A 431 6.26 -3.57 -10.77
CA ARG A 431 6.25 -2.45 -11.70
C ARG A 431 4.83 -1.96 -11.97
N LEU A 432 3.85 -2.85 -11.86
CA LEU A 432 2.42 -2.51 -11.95
C LEU A 432 1.90 -1.89 -10.65
N TYR A 433 2.40 -2.32 -9.48
CA TYR A 433 1.86 -1.95 -8.18
C TYR A 433 2.01 -0.46 -7.87
N PRO A 434 3.16 0.22 -8.06
CA PRO A 434 3.27 1.66 -7.89
C PRO A 434 2.32 2.43 -8.81
N ARG A 435 2.13 1.98 -10.05
CA ARG A 435 1.18 2.60 -10.99
C ARG A 435 -0.26 2.47 -10.49
N GLN A 436 -0.65 1.28 -10.02
CA GLN A 436 -1.95 1.06 -9.40
C GLN A 436 -2.10 1.85 -8.09
N PHE A 437 -1.04 1.93 -7.29
CA PHE A 437 -1.01 2.64 -6.02
C PHE A 437 -1.14 4.14 -6.22
N GLU A 438 -0.43 4.74 -7.18
CA GLU A 438 -0.55 6.15 -7.56
C GLU A 438 -1.98 6.45 -8.01
N GLN A 439 -2.53 5.63 -8.91
CA GLN A 439 -3.93 5.77 -9.35
C GLN A 439 -4.90 5.70 -8.16
N LEU A 440 -4.77 4.69 -7.29
CA LEU A 440 -5.65 4.53 -6.14
C LEU A 440 -5.49 5.66 -5.12
N THR A 441 -4.28 6.19 -4.96
CA THR A 441 -3.99 7.34 -4.10
C THR A 441 -4.65 8.61 -4.64
N GLU A 442 -4.63 8.80 -5.96
CA GLU A 442 -5.32 9.89 -6.63
C GLU A 442 -6.85 9.76 -6.47
N GLU A 443 -7.40 8.58 -6.70
CA GLU A 443 -8.83 8.28 -6.47
C GLU A 443 -9.24 8.54 -5.00
N LEU A 444 -8.42 8.13 -4.03
CA LEU A 444 -8.66 8.42 -2.61
C LEU A 444 -8.60 9.91 -2.28
N SER A 445 -7.67 10.65 -2.90
CA SER A 445 -7.56 12.11 -2.74
C SER A 445 -8.79 12.83 -3.29
N GLN A 446 -9.28 12.40 -4.46
CA GLN A 446 -10.53 12.90 -5.03
C GLN A 446 -11.71 12.60 -4.12
N LEU A 447 -11.83 11.36 -3.62
CA LEU A 447 -12.90 10.97 -2.70
C LEU A 447 -12.87 11.78 -1.40
N ALA A 448 -11.68 12.03 -0.84
CA ALA A 448 -11.52 12.87 0.35
C ALA A 448 -12.00 14.31 0.10
N THR A 449 -11.71 14.85 -1.07
CA THR A 449 -12.17 16.18 -1.49
C THR A 449 -13.69 16.23 -1.60
N THR A 450 -14.30 15.27 -2.29
CA THR A 450 -15.77 15.14 -2.40
C THR A 450 -16.43 15.01 -1.03
N LYS A 451 -15.80 14.28 -0.08
CA LYS A 451 -16.31 14.17 1.29
C LYS A 451 -16.31 15.51 2.02
N ILE A 452 -15.25 16.33 1.87
CA ILE A 452 -15.17 17.66 2.48
C ILE A 452 -16.26 18.57 1.92
N GLU A 453 -16.48 18.57 0.61
CA GLU A 453 -17.55 19.34 -0.03
C GLU A 453 -18.93 18.93 0.48
N MET A 454 -19.19 17.62 0.62
CA MET A 454 -20.45 17.13 1.16
C MET A 454 -20.67 17.53 2.63
N ILE A 455 -19.61 17.57 3.45
CA ILE A 455 -19.67 18.07 4.83
C ILE A 455 -20.03 19.57 4.85
N GLN A 456 -19.45 20.37 3.94
CA GLN A 456 -19.77 21.80 3.83
C GLN A 456 -21.23 22.04 3.42
N GLN A 457 -21.73 21.27 2.44
CA GLN A 457 -23.15 21.33 2.03
C GLN A 457 -24.09 20.96 3.17
N TYR A 458 -23.76 19.90 3.94
CA TYR A 458 -24.53 19.51 5.11
C TYR A 458 -24.55 20.62 6.18
N GLY A 459 -23.41 21.29 6.41
CA GLY A 459 -23.33 22.44 7.30
C GLY A 459 -24.22 23.61 6.85
N HIS A 460 -24.29 23.88 5.54
CA HIS A 460 -25.18 24.91 4.99
C HIS A 460 -26.66 24.57 5.22
N LEU A 461 -27.06 23.33 4.92
CA LEU A 461 -28.44 22.86 5.15
C LEU A 461 -28.85 22.89 6.63
N LEU A 462 -27.93 22.59 7.55
CA LEU A 462 -28.19 22.75 8.98
C LEU A 462 -28.46 24.21 9.36
N SER A 463 -27.69 25.15 8.81
CA SER A 463 -27.91 26.58 9.02
C SER A 463 -29.25 27.06 8.45
N GLU A 464 -29.63 26.62 7.26
CA GLU A 464 -30.95 26.94 6.67
C GLU A 464 -32.09 26.38 7.51
N ARG A 465 -31.97 25.14 8.00
CA ARG A 465 -32.94 24.53 8.92
C ARG A 465 -33.12 25.39 10.17
N ASP A 466 -32.03 25.84 10.78
CA ASP A 466 -32.09 26.65 12.01
C ASP A 466 -32.76 28.02 11.77
N GLN A 467 -32.52 28.63 10.60
CA GLN A 467 -33.23 29.84 10.18
C GLN A 467 -34.73 29.60 10.03
N LEU A 468 -35.12 28.53 9.32
CA LEU A 468 -36.54 28.17 9.13
C LEU A 468 -37.24 27.88 10.46
N VAL A 469 -36.58 27.20 11.39
CA VAL A 469 -37.11 26.95 12.74
C VAL A 469 -37.34 28.25 13.50
N ASN A 470 -36.40 29.20 13.43
CA ASN A 470 -36.56 30.51 14.05
C ASN A 470 -37.73 31.30 13.45
N ASP A 471 -37.87 31.30 12.13
CA ASP A 471 -38.95 32.01 11.45
C ASP A 471 -40.33 31.37 11.70
N GLN A 472 -40.38 30.04 11.81
CA GLN A 472 -41.57 29.33 12.28
C GLN A 472 -41.94 29.75 13.72
N GLY A 473 -40.95 29.91 14.60
CA GLY A 473 -41.16 30.42 15.95
C GLY A 473 -41.76 31.83 15.99
N LYS A 474 -41.23 32.75 15.17
CA LYS A 474 -41.78 34.11 15.03
C LYS A 474 -43.23 34.10 14.54
N THR A 475 -43.50 33.36 13.46
CA THR A 475 -44.85 33.23 12.88
C THR A 475 -45.84 32.66 13.90
N THR A 476 -45.40 31.70 14.72
CA THR A 476 -46.23 31.12 15.79
C THR A 476 -46.59 32.16 16.85
N MET A 477 -45.64 33.02 17.25
CA MET A 477 -45.90 34.11 18.20
C MET A 477 -46.86 35.15 17.63
N GLU A 478 -46.73 35.52 16.35
CA GLU A 478 -47.66 36.44 15.68
C GLU A 478 -49.09 35.88 15.65
N PHE A 479 -49.24 34.57 15.37
CA PHE A 479 -50.54 33.92 15.39
C PHE A 479 -51.17 33.93 16.79
N GLN A 480 -50.40 33.64 17.85
CA GLN A 480 -50.87 33.72 19.24
C GLN A 480 -51.32 35.14 19.61
N HIS A 481 -50.58 36.16 19.17
CA HIS A 481 -50.94 37.55 19.40
C HIS A 481 -52.25 37.93 18.66
N LEU A 482 -52.43 37.46 17.42
CA LEU A 482 -53.67 37.66 16.67
C LEU A 482 -54.87 36.99 17.34
N LEU A 483 -54.70 35.77 17.87
CA LEU A 483 -55.73 35.06 18.62
C LEU A 483 -56.14 35.85 19.88
N ALA A 484 -55.18 36.32 20.67
CA ALA A 484 -55.46 37.13 21.86
C ALA A 484 -56.23 38.43 21.51
N ARG A 485 -55.87 39.06 20.38
CA ARG A 485 -56.60 40.23 19.87
C ARG A 485 -58.04 39.88 19.47
N LEU A 486 -58.24 38.74 18.81
CA LEU A 486 -59.58 38.27 18.43
C LEU A 486 -60.46 37.99 19.65
N ASP A 487 -59.91 37.39 20.70
CA ASP A 487 -60.61 37.16 21.96
C ASP A 487 -61.02 38.49 22.61
N SER A 488 -60.12 39.47 22.66
CA SER A 488 -60.42 40.81 23.21
C SER A 488 -61.56 41.51 22.46
N LEU A 489 -61.54 41.47 21.13
CA LEU A 489 -62.59 42.03 20.29
C LEU A 489 -63.92 41.30 20.45
N THR A 490 -63.88 40.00 20.73
CA THR A 490 -65.08 39.20 20.99
C THR A 490 -65.74 39.63 22.29
N ILE A 491 -64.95 39.85 23.35
CA ILE A 491 -65.42 40.38 24.64
C ILE A 491 -66.02 41.77 24.48
N GLU A 492 -65.33 42.68 23.79
CA GLU A 492 -65.82 44.05 23.54
C GLU A 492 -67.16 44.03 22.77
N ARG A 493 -67.27 43.16 21.74
CA ARG A 493 -68.52 42.98 21.01
C ARG A 493 -69.66 42.50 21.89
N GLU A 494 -69.40 41.60 22.85
CA GLU A 494 -70.42 41.12 23.79
C GLU A 494 -70.84 42.20 24.79
N GLN A 495 -69.90 43.01 25.28
CA GLN A 495 -70.20 44.17 26.14
C GLN A 495 -71.11 45.17 25.42
N LEU A 496 -70.74 45.59 24.21
CA LEU A 496 -71.54 46.50 23.38
C LEU A 496 -72.94 45.91 23.09
N ARG A 497 -73.02 44.59 22.90
CA ARG A 497 -74.30 43.90 22.73
C ARG A 497 -75.17 44.00 23.98
N SER A 498 -74.60 43.81 25.17
CA SER A 498 -75.30 43.93 26.44
C SER A 498 -75.75 45.36 26.72
N GLU A 499 -74.91 46.36 26.45
CA GLU A 499 -75.26 47.79 26.56
C GLU A 499 -76.42 48.14 25.65
N ARG A 500 -76.37 47.71 24.38
CA ARG A 500 -77.48 47.88 23.44
C ARG A 500 -78.78 47.27 23.97
N ASP A 501 -78.72 46.05 24.50
CA ASP A 501 -79.91 45.37 25.03
C ASP A 501 -80.48 46.10 26.27
N HIS A 502 -79.61 46.67 27.12
CA HIS A 502 -80.03 47.51 28.24
C HIS A 502 -80.71 48.81 27.77
N LEU A 503 -80.11 49.52 26.81
CA LEU A 503 -80.70 50.74 26.23
C LEU A 503 -82.04 50.47 25.56
N LEU A 504 -82.23 49.28 24.96
CA LEU A 504 -83.53 48.88 24.41
C LEU A 504 -84.59 48.73 25.51
N ILE A 505 -84.23 48.14 26.65
CA ILE A 505 -85.14 48.01 27.81
C ILE A 505 -85.51 49.39 28.37
N GLU A 506 -84.52 50.27 28.59
CA GLU A 506 -84.76 51.63 29.10
C GLU A 506 -85.66 52.41 28.14
N ARG A 507 -85.40 52.33 26.83
CA ARG A 507 -86.27 52.91 25.80
C ARG A 507 -87.71 52.41 25.92
N ASP A 508 -87.90 51.10 26.08
CA ASP A 508 -89.23 50.50 26.18
C ASP A 508 -89.96 50.90 27.48
N GLN A 509 -89.24 51.04 28.60
CA GLN A 509 -89.75 51.57 29.85
C GLN A 509 -90.20 53.03 29.70
N LEU A 510 -89.35 53.90 29.14
CA LEU A 510 -89.69 55.29 28.85
C LEU A 510 -90.91 55.39 27.91
N PHE A 511 -91.03 54.50 26.93
CA PHE A 511 -92.23 54.41 26.09
C PHE A 511 -93.48 54.02 26.89
N ALA A 512 -93.38 53.08 27.83
CA ALA A 512 -94.48 52.67 28.70
C ALA A 512 -94.91 53.79 29.66
N GLU A 513 -93.95 54.48 30.29
CA GLU A 513 -94.19 55.65 31.14
C GLU A 513 -94.87 56.77 30.35
N ARG A 514 -94.33 57.10 29.17
CA ARG A 514 -94.94 58.07 28.25
C ARG A 514 -96.38 57.68 27.92
N ASN A 515 -96.64 56.42 27.58
CA ASN A 515 -97.99 55.93 27.29
C ASN A 515 -98.93 56.01 28.50
N THR A 516 -98.41 55.79 29.72
CA THR A 516 -99.17 55.91 30.97
C THR A 516 -99.54 57.36 31.26
N ILE A 517 -98.59 58.29 31.11
CA ILE A 517 -98.83 59.74 31.20
C ILE A 517 -99.90 60.18 30.20
N LEU A 518 -99.79 59.73 28.93
CA LEU A 518 -100.77 60.03 27.89
C LEU A 518 -102.19 59.53 28.22
N LYS A 519 -102.31 58.40 28.93
CA LYS A 519 -103.59 57.82 29.38
C LYS A 519 -104.13 58.42 30.68
N SER A 520 -103.31 59.16 31.43
CA SER A 520 -103.67 59.75 32.73
C SER A 520 -104.82 60.77 32.63
N ARG A 521 -105.62 60.88 33.70
CA ARG A 521 -106.80 61.76 33.76
C ARG A 521 -106.42 63.24 33.61
N SER A 522 -105.32 63.67 34.25
CA SER A 522 -104.78 65.03 34.14
C SER A 522 -104.40 65.37 32.69
N TRP A 523 -103.65 64.49 32.01
CA TRP A 523 -103.28 64.70 30.60
C TRP A 523 -104.51 64.73 29.68
N ARG A 524 -105.48 63.84 29.86
CA ARG A 524 -106.70 63.82 29.04
C ARG A 524 -107.60 65.05 29.26
N VAL A 525 -107.71 65.56 30.49
CA VAL A 525 -108.53 66.75 30.83
C VAL A 525 -107.91 68.05 30.31
N THR A 526 -106.59 68.15 30.30
CA THR A 526 -105.85 69.33 29.81
C THR A 526 -105.56 69.30 28.30
N ALA A 527 -106.03 68.27 27.59
CA ALA A 527 -105.82 68.10 26.16
C ALA A 527 -106.40 69.23 25.27
N PRO A 528 -107.61 69.78 25.54
CA PRO A 528 -108.14 70.90 24.76
C PRO A 528 -107.28 72.17 24.87
N LEU A 529 -106.81 72.48 26.09
CA LEU A 529 -105.94 73.63 26.38
C LEU A 529 -104.57 73.53 25.70
N ARG A 530 -103.93 72.34 25.69
CA ARG A 530 -102.67 72.14 24.96
C ARG A 530 -102.82 72.23 23.45
N ARG A 531 -103.98 71.82 22.91
CA ARG A 531 -104.29 71.98 21.48
C ARG A 531 -104.51 73.45 21.12
N PHE A 532 -105.10 74.22 22.05
CA PHE A 532 -105.23 75.67 21.94
C PHE A 532 -103.86 76.38 21.95
N LEU A 533 -102.97 76.03 22.89
CA LEU A 533 -101.62 76.60 22.99
C LEU A 533 -100.71 76.27 21.80
N ARG A 534 -100.80 75.07 21.23
CA ARG A 534 -100.03 74.71 20.00
C ARG A 534 -100.48 75.45 18.74
N MET A 535 -101.69 75.99 18.70
CA MET A 535 -102.11 76.85 17.58
C MET A 535 -101.46 78.25 17.63
N PHE A 536 -100.91 78.65 18.78
CA PHE A 536 -100.25 79.96 18.98
C PHE A 536 -98.73 79.87 19.16
N ALA A 537 -98.18 78.66 19.23
CA ALA A 537 -96.76 78.38 19.24
C ALA A 537 -96.43 77.49 18.04
N ALA A 538 -96.37 78.12 16.86
CA ALA A 538 -95.69 77.57 15.69
C ALA A 538 -94.22 77.97 15.75
#